data_AF-A0A9X3F2V1-F1
#
_entry.id   AF-A0A9X3F2V1-F1
#
_cell.length_a   1.000
_cell.length_b   1.000
_cell.length_c   1.000
_cell.angle_alpha   90.00
_cell.angle_beta   90.00
_cell.angle_gamma   90.00
#
_symmetry.space_group_name_H-M   'P 1'
#
loop_
_entity.id
_entity.type
_entity.pdbx_description
1 polymer ?
#
loop_
_entity_poly.entity_id
_entity_poly.type
_entity_poly.pdbx_seq_one_letter_code
_entity_poly.pdbx_strand_id
1 'polypeptide(L)'
;MTTRADDDTDPETEATEVEDDDDDVEPEPPPEPTFGREEFLEWRSPRPGTANPERMTNPVWVWIIRAGVNAWAANKRFDGPTALYAGPGWCFERFGCSSTELPDGRIVQIAGEHEDYYDSDFYIYNDVIVRHPDGHIDIFGYPRDVFPPTDSHSATLVGDRIILIGSIGYTGERKYGHTPVLALDLATFAISTIPTGGTPPGWISNTPRR
;
A
#
# COMPACT_ATOMS: atom_id res chain seq x y z
N MET A 1 51.60 15.50 50.58
CA MET A 1 50.62 14.46 50.91
C MET A 1 49.26 15.05 50.60
N THR A 2 48.56 14.37 49.71
CA THR A 2 47.37 14.76 48.94
C THR A 2 46.14 14.93 49.83
N THR A 3 45.28 15.90 49.53
CA THR A 3 43.83 15.70 49.55
C THR A 3 43.14 16.74 48.66
N ARG A 4 42.43 16.22 47.65
CA ARG A 4 41.44 16.88 46.80
C ARG A 4 40.22 17.29 47.63
N ALA A 5 39.58 18.38 47.25
CA ALA A 5 38.14 18.57 47.37
C ALA A 5 37.69 19.14 46.03
N ASP A 6 36.96 18.30 45.30
CA ASP A 6 36.24 18.63 44.08
C ASP A 6 35.00 19.45 44.47
N ASP A 7 34.74 20.56 43.79
CA ASP A 7 33.49 21.33 43.88
C ASP A 7 32.90 21.39 42.48
N ASP A 8 31.91 20.52 42.25
CA ASP A 8 31.09 20.41 41.05
C ASP A 8 30.25 21.69 40.88
N THR A 9 30.59 22.50 39.88
CA THR A 9 29.67 23.54 39.40
C THR A 9 29.01 23.05 38.13
N ASP A 10 27.76 22.64 38.27
CA ASP A 10 26.86 22.22 37.19
C ASP A 10 26.46 23.46 36.36
N PRO A 11 26.76 23.54 35.04
CA PRO A 11 26.25 24.62 34.22
C PRO A 11 24.79 24.32 33.83
N GLU A 12 23.87 25.10 34.38
CA GLU A 12 22.48 25.19 33.92
C GLU A 12 22.45 25.30 32.39
N THR A 13 21.94 24.26 31.76
CA THR A 13 21.66 24.22 30.33
C THR A 13 20.36 24.98 30.11
N GLU A 14 20.45 26.20 29.57
CA GLU A 14 19.30 26.90 29.00
C GLU A 14 18.69 26.01 27.91
N ALA A 15 17.57 25.38 28.24
CA ALA A 15 16.71 24.74 27.27
C ALA A 15 16.10 25.86 26.41
N THR A 16 16.64 26.04 25.21
CA THR A 16 15.96 26.79 24.15
C THR A 16 14.69 26.03 23.81
N GLU A 17 13.54 26.59 24.20
CA GLU A 17 12.24 26.18 23.69
C GLU A 17 12.30 26.29 22.17
N VAL A 18 12.33 25.13 21.50
CA VAL A 18 12.11 25.07 20.07
C VAL A 18 10.62 25.35 19.92
N GLU A 19 10.29 26.52 19.40
CA GLU A 19 8.94 26.83 18.95
C GLU A 19 8.63 25.80 17.85
N ASP A 20 7.78 24.84 18.16
CA ASP A 20 7.13 23.97 17.17
C ASP A 20 6.23 24.88 16.33
N ASP A 21 6.81 25.53 15.33
CA ASP A 21 6.10 26.06 14.15
C ASP A 21 5.58 24.86 13.35
N ASP A 22 4.65 24.10 13.93
CA ASP A 22 3.66 23.34 13.18
C ASP A 22 2.75 24.38 12.52
N ASP A 23 3.25 24.98 11.44
CA ASP A 23 2.41 25.63 10.45
C ASP A 23 1.38 24.57 10.03
N ASP A 24 0.16 24.69 10.59
CA ASP A 24 -1.05 24.01 10.14
C ASP A 24 -1.33 24.45 8.69
N VAL A 25 -0.53 23.94 7.75
CA VAL A 25 -0.77 24.08 6.33
C VAL A 25 -2.04 23.30 6.04
N GLU A 26 -3.16 24.02 5.94
CA GLU A 26 -4.41 23.42 5.48
C GLU A 26 -4.12 22.61 4.20
N PRO A 27 -4.49 21.32 4.16
CA PRO A 27 -4.17 20.48 3.02
C PRO A 27 -4.76 21.11 1.77
N GLU A 28 -3.94 21.20 0.71
CA GLU A 28 -4.41 21.72 -0.57
C GLU A 28 -5.67 20.95 -1.01
N PRO A 29 -6.68 21.65 -1.54
CA PRO A 29 -7.91 21.00 -1.98
C PRO A 29 -7.56 19.96 -3.05
N PRO A 30 -8.29 18.82 -3.07
CA PRO A 30 -8.02 17.77 -4.04
C PRO A 30 -8.13 18.31 -5.47
N PRO A 31 -7.29 17.85 -6.41
CA PRO A 31 -7.36 18.30 -7.79
C PRO A 31 -8.74 18.02 -8.37
N GLU A 32 -9.23 18.89 -9.24
CA GLU A 32 -10.48 18.65 -9.95
C GLU A 32 -10.33 17.48 -10.94
N PRO A 33 -11.31 16.55 -11.01
CA PRO A 33 -11.26 15.44 -11.94
C PRO A 33 -11.44 15.92 -13.38
N THR A 34 -10.71 15.33 -14.32
CA THR A 34 -10.81 15.61 -15.76
C THR A 34 -11.82 14.72 -16.48
N PHE A 35 -12.58 13.91 -15.74
CA PHE A 35 -13.53 12.92 -16.25
C PHE A 35 -14.92 13.11 -15.64
N GLY A 36 -15.92 12.56 -16.33
CA GLY A 36 -17.32 12.60 -15.90
C GLY A 36 -17.77 11.35 -15.14
N ARG A 37 -19.05 11.34 -14.75
CA ARG A 37 -19.69 10.23 -14.04
C ARG A 37 -19.62 8.90 -14.79
N GLU A 38 -19.77 8.90 -16.12
CA GLU A 38 -19.76 7.66 -16.92
C GLU A 38 -18.42 6.95 -16.83
N GLU A 39 -17.32 7.67 -17.03
CA GLU A 39 -15.97 7.14 -16.91
C GLU A 39 -15.64 6.74 -15.47
N PHE A 40 -16.12 7.50 -14.47
CA PHE A 40 -16.07 7.07 -13.07
C PHE A 40 -16.72 5.69 -12.89
N LEU A 41 -17.94 5.49 -13.39
CA LEU A 41 -18.66 4.22 -13.25
C LEU A 41 -17.96 3.07 -13.98
N GLU A 42 -17.34 3.34 -15.12
CA GLU A 42 -16.55 2.35 -15.86
C GLU A 42 -15.39 1.83 -15.01
N TRP A 43 -14.68 2.71 -14.29
CA TRP A 43 -13.51 2.38 -13.48
C TRP A 43 -13.78 2.26 -11.98
N ARG A 44 -15.04 2.38 -11.55
CA ARG A 44 -15.41 2.42 -10.13
C ARG A 44 -14.96 1.17 -9.38
N SER A 45 -15.15 -0.02 -9.95
CA SER A 45 -14.87 -1.28 -9.26
C SER A 45 -13.43 -1.74 -9.43
N PRO A 46 -12.81 -2.33 -8.39
CA PRO A 46 -11.53 -3.00 -8.52
C PRO A 46 -11.69 -4.25 -9.38
N ARG A 47 -10.63 -4.62 -10.11
CA ARG A 47 -10.61 -5.81 -10.96
C ARG A 47 -9.19 -6.38 -11.04
N PRO A 48 -9.00 -7.70 -11.18
CA PRO A 48 -7.69 -8.28 -11.39
C PRO A 48 -7.17 -7.94 -12.79
N GLY A 49 -5.85 -7.97 -12.94
CA GLY A 49 -5.23 -7.95 -14.27
C GLY A 49 -5.32 -9.32 -14.96
N THR A 50 -5.05 -9.32 -16.25
CA THR A 50 -5.10 -10.49 -17.14
C THR A 50 -3.72 -10.88 -17.66
N ALA A 51 -2.69 -10.07 -17.38
CA ALA A 51 -1.30 -10.30 -17.75
C ALA A 51 -0.33 -10.00 -16.59
N ASN A 52 0.92 -10.42 -16.70
CA ASN A 52 1.95 -10.21 -15.68
C ASN A 52 3.06 -9.26 -16.16
N PRO A 53 2.95 -7.94 -15.88
CA PRO A 53 1.76 -7.22 -15.41
C PRO A 53 0.81 -6.82 -16.55
N GLU A 54 -0.42 -6.44 -16.20
CA GLU A 54 -1.29 -5.63 -17.06
C GLU A 54 -1.22 -4.17 -16.62
N ARG A 55 -0.99 -3.25 -17.55
CA ARG A 55 -1.08 -1.81 -17.27
C ARG A 55 -2.55 -1.40 -17.19
N MET A 56 -2.97 -0.96 -16.02
CA MET A 56 -4.36 -0.57 -15.69
C MET A 56 -4.49 0.91 -15.31
N THR A 57 -3.44 1.71 -15.54
CA THR A 57 -3.45 3.16 -15.35
C THR A 57 -4.62 3.77 -16.13
N ASN A 58 -5.51 4.46 -15.40
CA ASN A 58 -6.67 5.15 -15.95
C ASN A 58 -6.91 6.48 -15.21
N PRO A 59 -7.64 7.43 -15.80
CA PRO A 59 -7.83 8.76 -15.20
C PRO A 59 -8.50 8.73 -13.83
N VAL A 60 -9.42 7.80 -13.60
CA VAL A 60 -10.20 7.69 -12.35
C VAL A 60 -9.31 7.28 -11.19
N TRP A 61 -8.58 6.17 -11.31
CA TRP A 61 -7.71 5.70 -10.23
C TRP A 61 -6.54 6.66 -9.99
N VAL A 62 -5.96 7.24 -11.06
CA VAL A 62 -4.93 8.28 -10.92
C VAL A 62 -5.45 9.48 -10.13
N TRP A 63 -6.68 9.91 -10.39
CA TRP A 63 -7.30 10.99 -9.62
C TRP A 63 -7.57 10.61 -8.17
N ILE A 64 -8.11 9.42 -7.89
CA ILE A 64 -8.32 8.92 -6.50
C ILE A 64 -7.00 8.97 -5.71
N ILE A 65 -5.91 8.50 -6.31
CA ILE A 65 -4.56 8.48 -5.73
C ILE A 65 -4.03 9.89 -5.43
N ARG A 66 -4.31 10.85 -6.31
CA ARG A 66 -3.86 12.25 -6.18
C ARG A 66 -4.73 13.06 -5.22
N ALA A 67 -6.04 12.81 -5.23
CA ALA A 67 -7.00 13.48 -4.38
C ALA A 67 -6.99 12.95 -2.93
N GLY A 68 -6.37 11.80 -2.69
CA GLY A 68 -6.30 11.22 -1.35
C GLY A 68 -7.68 10.84 -0.80
N VAL A 69 -8.62 10.49 -1.68
CA VAL A 69 -9.99 10.11 -1.30
C VAL A 69 -10.15 8.60 -1.29
N ASN A 70 -10.95 8.07 -0.36
CA ASN A 70 -11.33 6.66 -0.36
C ASN A 70 -12.45 6.35 -1.36
N ALA A 71 -12.74 5.05 -1.52
CA ALA A 71 -13.78 4.56 -2.43
C ALA A 71 -15.15 5.20 -2.16
N TRP A 72 -15.53 5.35 -0.89
CA TRP A 72 -16.81 5.96 -0.51
C TRP A 72 -16.90 7.43 -0.93
N ALA A 73 -15.87 8.22 -0.64
CA ALA A 73 -15.83 9.65 -0.96
C ALA A 73 -15.83 9.89 -2.48
N ALA A 74 -15.05 9.11 -3.24
CA ALA A 74 -15.08 9.13 -4.69
C ALA A 74 -16.48 8.77 -5.21
N ASN A 75 -17.07 7.69 -4.70
CA ASN A 75 -18.39 7.23 -5.12
C ASN A 75 -19.51 8.25 -4.84
N LYS A 76 -19.46 8.91 -3.68
CA LYS A 76 -20.38 9.99 -3.31
C LYS A 76 -20.25 11.19 -4.24
N ARG A 77 -19.02 11.57 -4.63
CA ARG A 77 -18.77 12.71 -5.52
C ARG A 77 -19.42 12.53 -6.90
N PHE A 78 -19.43 11.32 -7.43
CA PHE A 78 -19.93 11.02 -8.77
C PHE A 78 -21.34 10.39 -8.78
N ASP A 79 -22.05 10.41 -7.65
CA ASP A 79 -23.39 9.82 -7.52
C ASP A 79 -23.44 8.37 -8.05
N GLY A 80 -22.45 7.58 -7.62
CA GLY A 80 -22.35 6.17 -7.99
C GLY A 80 -23.19 5.27 -7.08
N PRO A 81 -23.44 4.01 -7.51
CA PRO A 81 -24.31 3.11 -6.77
C PRO A 81 -23.74 2.72 -5.41
N THR A 82 -24.58 2.27 -4.48
CA THR A 82 -24.10 1.74 -3.20
C THR A 82 -23.28 0.46 -3.40
N ALA A 83 -22.20 0.32 -2.63
CA ALA A 83 -21.34 -0.87 -2.66
C ALA A 83 -22.09 -2.14 -2.25
N LEU A 84 -23.17 -2.03 -1.46
CA LEU A 84 -24.05 -3.15 -1.11
C LEU A 84 -24.64 -3.89 -2.32
N TYR A 85 -24.84 -3.20 -3.45
CA TYR A 85 -25.41 -3.79 -4.66
C TYR A 85 -24.42 -3.86 -5.82
N ALA A 86 -23.52 -2.87 -5.94
CA ALA A 86 -22.57 -2.78 -7.05
C ALA A 86 -21.21 -3.41 -6.75
N GLY A 87 -20.97 -3.82 -5.50
CA GLY A 87 -19.66 -4.23 -5.02
C GLY A 87 -18.74 -3.06 -4.68
N PRO A 88 -17.53 -3.37 -4.21
CA PRO A 88 -16.60 -2.39 -3.68
C PRO A 88 -16.17 -1.38 -4.76
N GLY A 89 -15.90 -0.16 -4.34
CA GLY A 89 -15.12 0.80 -5.12
C GLY A 89 -13.62 0.49 -5.03
N TRP A 90 -12.86 0.79 -6.08
CA TRP A 90 -11.41 0.75 -6.02
C TRP A 90 -10.92 1.87 -5.11
N CYS A 91 -10.03 1.52 -4.19
CA CYS A 91 -9.52 2.41 -3.15
C CYS A 91 -7.99 2.38 -3.13
N PHE A 92 -7.40 3.52 -2.81
CA PHE A 92 -5.97 3.66 -2.58
C PHE A 92 -5.59 3.74 -1.08
N GLU A 93 -6.54 4.10 -0.22
CA GLU A 93 -6.36 4.09 1.23
C GLU A 93 -6.44 2.64 1.74
N ARG A 94 -5.27 2.05 2.02
CA ARG A 94 -5.15 0.61 2.28
C ARG A 94 -4.32 0.29 3.51
N PHE A 95 -4.84 -0.64 4.31
CA PHE A 95 -4.11 -1.31 5.39
C PHE A 95 -3.28 -2.46 4.84
N GLY A 96 -2.21 -2.84 5.55
CA GLY A 96 -1.37 -3.99 5.18
C GLY A 96 -0.65 -3.87 3.83
N CYS A 97 -0.69 -2.71 3.17
CA CYS A 97 0.08 -2.40 1.98
C CYS A 97 1.56 -2.17 2.34
N SER A 98 2.48 -2.61 1.49
CA SER A 98 3.89 -2.21 1.62
C SER A 98 4.19 -0.97 0.77
N SER A 99 5.09 -0.11 1.22
CA SER A 99 5.64 1.03 0.46
C SER A 99 7.15 0.95 0.44
N THR A 100 7.77 1.10 -0.72
CA THR A 100 9.22 1.04 -0.89
C THR A 100 9.68 2.19 -1.78
N GLU A 101 10.49 3.09 -1.22
CA GLU A 101 11.18 4.13 -1.98
C GLU A 101 12.41 3.52 -2.69
N LEU A 102 12.54 3.82 -3.98
CA LEU A 102 13.65 3.37 -4.82
C LEU A 102 14.75 4.45 -4.89
N PRO A 103 16.01 4.08 -5.19
CA PRO A 103 17.11 5.04 -5.32
C PRO A 103 16.92 6.14 -6.38
N ASP A 104 16.01 5.92 -7.34
CA ASP A 104 15.67 6.89 -8.39
C ASP A 104 14.48 7.80 -8.02
N GLY A 105 14.00 7.72 -6.77
CA GLY A 105 12.90 8.53 -6.25
C GLY A 105 11.50 8.01 -6.57
N ARG A 106 11.39 6.88 -7.28
CA ARG A 106 10.09 6.21 -7.42
C ARG A 106 9.66 5.61 -6.08
N ILE A 107 8.35 5.61 -5.81
CA ILE A 107 7.75 4.91 -4.68
C ILE A 107 6.88 3.78 -5.23
N VAL A 108 7.17 2.55 -4.81
CA VAL A 108 6.42 1.34 -5.20
C VAL A 108 5.55 0.90 -4.03
N GLN A 109 4.24 0.89 -4.24
CA GLN A 109 3.24 0.44 -3.28
C GLN A 109 2.60 -0.83 -3.78
N ILE A 110 2.49 -1.84 -2.92
CA ILE A 110 2.09 -3.18 -3.32
C ILE A 110 0.93 -3.67 -2.44
N ALA A 111 -0.17 -4.02 -3.11
CA ALA A 111 -1.32 -4.70 -2.54
C ALA A 111 -1.98 -3.97 -1.35
N GLY A 112 -2.35 -4.70 -0.30
CA GLY A 112 -3.09 -4.20 0.87
C GLY A 112 -4.59 -4.44 0.78
N GLU A 113 -5.30 -4.09 1.84
CA GLU A 113 -6.76 -4.19 1.93
C GLU A 113 -7.41 -2.85 2.25
N HIS A 114 -8.65 -2.67 1.82
CA HIS A 114 -9.49 -1.55 2.24
C HIS A 114 -10.67 -2.09 3.05
N GLU A 115 -10.95 -1.43 4.17
CA GLU A 115 -11.98 -1.76 5.16
C GLU A 115 -11.85 -3.15 5.81
N ASP A 116 -12.77 -3.45 6.75
CA ASP A 116 -12.94 -4.76 7.37
C ASP A 116 -13.97 -5.62 6.62
N TYR A 117 -13.94 -6.95 6.79
CA TYR A 117 -14.76 -7.92 6.02
C TYR A 117 -16.29 -7.74 6.08
N TYR A 118 -16.82 -6.98 7.04
CA TYR A 118 -18.25 -6.68 7.17
C TYR A 118 -18.66 -5.37 6.46
N ASP A 119 -17.69 -4.60 5.96
CA ASP A 119 -17.94 -3.45 5.11
C ASP A 119 -18.20 -3.88 3.65
N SER A 120 -19.13 -3.20 3.00
CA SER A 120 -19.46 -3.45 1.59
C SER A 120 -18.38 -3.00 0.61
N ASP A 121 -17.48 -2.10 1.02
CA ASP A 121 -16.31 -1.67 0.26
C ASP A 121 -15.06 -2.53 0.55
N PHE A 122 -15.19 -3.60 1.35
CA PHE A 122 -14.08 -4.51 1.64
C PHE A 122 -13.46 -5.12 0.38
N TYR A 123 -12.16 -4.90 0.19
CA TYR A 123 -11.42 -5.51 -0.91
C TYR A 123 -9.94 -5.67 -0.59
N ILE A 124 -9.37 -6.85 -0.90
CA ILE A 124 -7.93 -7.11 -0.82
C ILE A 124 -7.37 -7.04 -2.23
N TYR A 125 -6.35 -6.21 -2.40
CA TYR A 125 -5.78 -5.86 -3.70
C TYR A 125 -4.62 -6.80 -4.06
N ASN A 126 -4.39 -6.94 -5.35
CA ASN A 126 -3.23 -7.61 -5.92
C ASN A 126 -2.63 -6.77 -7.06
N ASP A 127 -2.61 -5.45 -6.89
CA ASP A 127 -2.03 -4.50 -7.83
C ASP A 127 -0.72 -3.91 -7.27
N VAL A 128 0.05 -3.27 -8.16
CA VAL A 128 1.27 -2.53 -7.84
C VAL A 128 1.10 -1.12 -8.40
N ILE A 129 1.35 -0.13 -7.54
CA ILE A 129 1.26 1.29 -7.87
C ILE A 129 2.67 1.87 -7.81
N VAL A 130 3.07 2.61 -8.84
CA VAL A 130 4.37 3.27 -8.92
C VAL A 130 4.14 4.76 -9.05
N ARG A 131 4.51 5.51 -8.02
CA ARG A 131 4.57 6.98 -8.07
C ARG A 131 5.97 7.37 -8.52
N HIS A 132 6.05 8.17 -9.57
CA HIS A 132 7.30 8.68 -10.12
C HIS A 132 7.59 10.08 -9.56
N PRO A 133 8.87 10.49 -9.49
CA PRO A 133 9.25 11.80 -8.95
C PRO A 133 8.72 12.99 -9.75
N ASP A 134 8.34 12.79 -11.02
CA ASP A 134 7.70 13.80 -11.88
C ASP A 134 6.17 13.88 -11.69
N GLY A 135 5.61 13.09 -10.78
CA GLY A 135 4.17 13.01 -10.50
C GLY A 135 3.40 12.06 -11.43
N HIS A 136 4.08 11.36 -12.36
CA HIS A 136 3.48 10.26 -13.11
C HIS A 136 3.11 9.10 -12.18
N ILE A 137 2.03 8.38 -12.51
CA ILE A 137 1.55 7.23 -11.73
C ILE A 137 1.30 6.07 -12.69
N ASP A 138 1.96 4.94 -12.45
CA ASP A 138 1.60 3.67 -13.07
C ASP A 138 0.81 2.79 -12.10
N ILE A 139 -0.21 2.10 -12.63
CA ILE A 139 -0.97 1.09 -11.90
C ILE A 139 -0.92 -0.22 -12.70
N PHE A 140 -0.45 -1.28 -12.06
CA PHE A 140 -0.28 -2.60 -12.64
C PHE A 140 -1.17 -3.59 -11.91
N GLY A 141 -2.05 -4.28 -12.64
CA GLY A 141 -2.81 -5.40 -12.10
C GLY A 141 -2.26 -6.73 -12.55
N TYR A 142 -2.61 -7.79 -11.82
CA TYR A 142 -2.08 -9.12 -12.03
C TYR A 142 -3.20 -10.17 -11.97
N PRO A 143 -3.06 -11.28 -12.71
CA PRO A 143 -3.86 -12.48 -12.51
C PRO A 143 -3.72 -12.99 -11.08
N ARG A 144 -4.82 -13.42 -10.46
CA ARG A 144 -4.83 -13.91 -9.07
C ARG A 144 -3.97 -15.16 -8.85
N ASP A 145 -3.76 -15.97 -9.90
CA ASP A 145 -2.90 -17.15 -9.87
C ASP A 145 -1.40 -16.82 -9.93
N VAL A 146 -1.04 -15.65 -10.49
CA VAL A 146 0.32 -15.12 -10.51
C VAL A 146 0.64 -14.35 -9.23
N PHE A 147 -0.25 -13.43 -8.86
CA PHE A 147 -0.15 -12.64 -7.63
C PHE A 147 -1.51 -12.67 -6.91
N PRO A 148 -1.67 -13.54 -5.89
CA PRO A 148 -2.90 -13.59 -5.12
C PRO A 148 -3.15 -12.28 -4.34
N PRO A 149 -4.42 -11.86 -4.15
CA PRO A 149 -4.78 -10.79 -3.22
C PRO A 149 -4.14 -10.98 -1.86
N THR A 150 -3.39 -9.98 -1.42
CA THR A 150 -2.63 -10.04 -0.18
C THR A 150 -2.59 -8.71 0.54
N ASP A 151 -2.46 -8.81 1.85
CA ASP A 151 -2.23 -7.73 2.79
C ASP A 151 -1.28 -8.27 3.87
N SER A 152 -0.65 -7.35 4.60
CA SER A 152 0.19 -7.66 5.77
C SER A 152 1.39 -8.58 5.45
N HIS A 153 1.93 -8.48 4.24
CA HIS A 153 3.22 -9.06 3.86
C HIS A 153 4.37 -8.11 4.25
N SER A 154 5.59 -8.65 4.36
CA SER A 154 6.78 -7.81 4.34
C SER A 154 7.26 -7.61 2.90
N ALA A 155 7.90 -6.46 2.63
CA ALA A 155 8.51 -6.17 1.34
C ALA A 155 9.89 -5.54 1.56
N THR A 156 10.91 -6.05 0.87
CA THR A 156 12.29 -5.58 1.00
C THR A 156 12.91 -5.38 -0.37
N LEU A 157 13.50 -4.20 -0.61
CA LEU A 157 14.31 -3.94 -1.80
C LEU A 157 15.62 -4.75 -1.74
N VAL A 158 15.87 -5.57 -2.75
CA VAL A 158 17.08 -6.38 -2.91
C VAL A 158 17.56 -6.26 -4.36
N GLY A 159 18.55 -5.40 -4.58
CA GLY A 159 19.07 -5.13 -5.92
C GLY A 159 18.00 -4.51 -6.82
N ASP A 160 17.67 -5.20 -7.91
CA ASP A 160 16.68 -4.81 -8.92
C ASP A 160 15.28 -5.40 -8.66
N ARG A 161 15.03 -5.90 -7.46
CA ARG A 161 13.78 -6.57 -7.08
C ARG A 161 13.24 -6.11 -5.74
N ILE A 162 11.93 -6.18 -5.57
CA ILE A 162 11.30 -6.16 -4.25
C ILE A 162 10.88 -7.59 -3.91
N ILE A 163 11.35 -8.09 -2.77
CA ILE A 163 11.03 -9.44 -2.29
C ILE A 163 9.87 -9.33 -1.29
N LEU A 164 8.78 -10.03 -1.56
CA LEU A 164 7.62 -10.11 -0.69
C LEU A 164 7.63 -11.43 0.08
N ILE A 165 7.39 -11.39 1.38
CA ILE A 165 7.32 -12.59 2.23
C ILE A 165 6.07 -12.54 3.11
N GLY A 166 5.34 -13.67 3.12
CA GLY A 166 4.11 -13.79 3.89
C GLY A 166 2.90 -13.16 3.18
N SER A 167 1.73 -13.36 3.78
CA SER A 167 0.44 -12.84 3.29
C SER A 167 -0.64 -13.14 4.32
N ILE A 168 -1.69 -12.31 4.43
CA ILE A 168 -2.96 -12.71 5.05
C ILE A 168 -3.96 -13.14 3.97
N GLY A 169 -4.40 -12.22 3.12
CA GLY A 169 -5.32 -12.49 2.02
C GLY A 169 -6.70 -12.99 2.47
N TYR A 170 -7.54 -13.31 1.47
CA TYR A 170 -8.91 -13.74 1.71
C TYR A 170 -8.98 -15.07 2.47
N THR A 171 -9.88 -15.16 3.45
CA THR A 171 -10.04 -16.36 4.29
C THR A 171 -10.16 -17.66 3.50
N GLY A 172 -10.90 -17.65 2.38
CA GLY A 172 -11.11 -18.82 1.53
C GLY A 172 -9.93 -19.18 0.60
N GLU A 173 -8.95 -18.29 0.45
CA GLU A 173 -7.82 -18.45 -0.48
C GLU A 173 -6.49 -18.77 0.25
N ARG A 174 -6.51 -18.78 1.59
CA ARG A 174 -5.34 -19.01 2.44
C ARG A 174 -4.77 -20.42 2.29
N LYS A 175 -3.44 -20.49 2.18
CA LYS A 175 -2.69 -21.75 2.13
C LYS A 175 -1.99 -21.97 3.48
N TYR A 176 -2.69 -22.62 4.41
CA TYR A 176 -2.15 -22.94 5.73
C TYR A 176 -0.84 -23.74 5.63
N GLY A 177 0.12 -23.42 6.50
CA GLY A 177 1.43 -24.08 6.52
C GLY A 177 2.38 -23.63 5.42
N HIS A 178 1.97 -22.72 4.54
CA HIS A 178 2.80 -22.17 3.47
C HIS A 178 3.06 -20.68 3.68
N THR A 179 4.33 -20.28 3.54
CA THR A 179 4.72 -18.87 3.46
C THR A 179 5.05 -18.56 2.00
N PRO A 180 4.24 -17.72 1.32
CA PRO A 180 4.61 -17.29 -0.03
C PRO A 180 5.85 -16.41 0.01
N VAL A 181 6.73 -16.61 -0.97
CA VAL A 181 7.87 -15.74 -1.24
C VAL A 181 7.81 -15.36 -2.72
N LEU A 182 7.64 -14.06 -2.98
CA LEU A 182 7.49 -13.53 -4.33
C LEU A 182 8.59 -12.49 -4.61
N ALA A 183 8.91 -12.30 -5.88
CA ALA A 183 9.76 -11.21 -6.35
C ALA A 183 8.98 -10.37 -7.36
N LEU A 184 8.95 -9.06 -7.14
CA LEU A 184 8.63 -8.07 -8.15
C LEU A 184 9.93 -7.62 -8.83
N ASP A 185 10.03 -7.81 -10.13
CA ASP A 185 11.14 -7.32 -10.96
C ASP A 185 10.94 -5.83 -11.28
N LEU A 186 11.90 -4.95 -10.94
CA LEU A 186 11.71 -3.50 -11.07
C LEU A 186 11.92 -2.95 -12.49
N ALA A 187 12.44 -3.78 -13.41
CA ALA A 187 12.60 -3.41 -14.82
C ALA A 187 11.32 -3.69 -15.62
N THR A 188 10.62 -4.77 -15.29
CA THR A 188 9.44 -5.26 -16.02
C THR A 188 8.14 -5.16 -15.25
N PHE A 189 8.22 -4.99 -13.93
CA PHE A 189 7.12 -5.13 -12.98
C PHE A 189 6.44 -6.51 -13.03
N ALA A 190 7.13 -7.55 -13.51
CA ALA A 190 6.61 -8.91 -13.43
C ALA A 190 6.76 -9.47 -12.02
N ILE A 191 5.74 -10.17 -11.54
CA ILE A 191 5.77 -10.93 -10.29
C ILE A 191 6.09 -12.40 -10.57
N SER A 192 6.95 -12.99 -9.74
CA SER A 192 7.27 -14.41 -9.81
C SER A 192 7.41 -15.03 -8.41
N THR A 193 7.09 -16.31 -8.27
CA THR A 193 7.38 -17.06 -7.04
C THR A 193 8.86 -17.38 -6.96
N ILE A 194 9.45 -17.21 -5.78
CA ILE A 194 10.82 -17.64 -5.49
C ILE A 194 10.75 -19.05 -4.88
N PRO A 195 11.38 -20.06 -5.50
CA PRO A 195 11.51 -21.38 -4.87
C PRO A 195 12.32 -21.26 -3.57
N THR A 196 11.74 -21.76 -2.49
CA THR A 196 12.39 -21.80 -1.18
C THR A 196 12.63 -23.24 -0.74
N GLY A 197 13.64 -23.44 0.10
CA GLY A 197 14.01 -24.74 0.67
C GLY A 197 14.01 -24.71 2.20
N GLY A 198 14.14 -25.90 2.81
CA GLY A 198 14.08 -26.06 4.26
C GLY A 198 12.65 -26.22 4.79
N THR A 199 12.52 -26.37 6.11
CA THR A 199 11.21 -26.46 6.78
C THR A 199 10.57 -25.07 6.79
N PRO A 200 9.39 -24.88 6.17
CA PRO A 200 8.74 -23.57 6.16
C PRO A 200 8.29 -23.20 7.58
N PRO A 201 8.28 -21.90 7.92
CA PRO A 201 7.77 -21.43 9.22
C PRO A 201 6.23 -21.55 9.35
N GLY A 202 5.57 -22.12 8.34
CA GLY A 202 4.12 -22.25 8.29
C GLY A 202 3.46 -21.03 7.67
N TRP A 203 2.30 -20.62 8.19
CA TRP A 203 1.63 -19.39 7.79
C TRP A 203 1.85 -18.35 8.90
N ILE A 204 2.66 -17.32 8.61
CA ILE A 204 3.27 -16.44 9.63
C ILE A 204 2.24 -15.53 10.32
N SER A 205 1.09 -15.28 9.69
CA SER A 205 -0.01 -14.49 10.27
C SER A 205 -0.91 -15.28 11.21
N ASN A 206 -0.62 -16.56 11.45
CA ASN A 206 -1.36 -17.36 12.42
C ASN A 206 -0.99 -16.94 13.85
N THR A 207 -1.78 -16.08 14.47
CA THR A 207 -1.85 -16.04 15.94
C THR A 207 -2.48 -17.35 16.42
N PRO A 208 -1.84 -18.11 17.34
CA PRO A 208 -2.47 -19.30 17.89
C PRO A 208 -3.79 -18.91 18.53
N ARG A 209 -4.89 -19.58 18.14
CA ARG A 209 -6.13 -19.47 18.90
C ARG A 209 -5.83 -19.93 20.32
N ARG A 210 -5.95 -19.02 21.29
CA ARG A 210 -6.03 -19.39 22.70
C ARG A 210 -7.33 -20.11 22.99
#